data_AF-A0A7K7EIF9-F1
#
_entry.id   AF-A0A7K7EIF9-F1
#
_cell.length_a   1.000
_cell.length_b   1.000
_cell.length_c   1.000
_cell.angle_alpha   90.00
_cell.angle_beta   90.00
_cell.angle_gamma   90.00
#
_symmetry.space_group_name_H-M   'P 1'
#
loop_
_entity.id
_entity.type
_entity.pdbx_description
1 polymer ?
#
loop_
_entity_poly.entity_id
_entity_poly.type
_entity_poly.pdbx_seq_one_letter_code
_entity_poly.pdbx_strand_id
1 'polypeptide(L)' 'AILEVNGNLSCRCAKTTLEYISPKKYESIEIRPVGSSCRRTEIIIKLRTSGKVCVNPEAPWVKKLLKRIAST' A
#
# COMPACT_ATOMS: atom_id res chain seq x y z
N ALA A 1 27.51 10.57 13.43
CA ALA A 1 26.24 11.22 13.85
C ALA A 1 25.14 10.18 13.80
N ILE A 2 24.51 9.87 14.94
CA ILE A 2 23.31 9.05 14.97
C ILE A 2 22.19 9.97 14.49
N LEU A 3 21.65 9.74 13.30
CA LEU A 3 20.45 10.44 12.85
C LEU A 3 19.27 9.89 13.65
N GLU A 4 19.04 10.46 14.83
CA GLU A 4 17.76 10.34 15.52
C GLU A 4 16.70 11.07 14.70
N VAL A 5 16.12 10.35 13.74
CA VAL A 5 14.93 10.83 13.03
C VAL A 5 13.76 10.64 13.98
N ASN A 6 13.58 11.59 14.90
CA ASN A 6 12.30 11.84 15.59
C ASN A 6 11.28 12.40 14.57
N GLY A 7 11.14 11.72 13.44
CA GLY A 7 10.02 11.92 12.53
C GLY A 7 8.90 11.05 13.05
N ASN A 8 7.80 11.66 13.48
CA ASN A 8 6.59 10.92 13.83
C ASN A 8 6.16 10.11 12.59
N LEU A 9 6.53 8.83 12.54
CA LEU A 9 6.25 7.94 11.41
C LEU A 9 4.74 7.76 11.34
N SER A 10 4.10 8.47 10.41
CA SER A 10 2.65 8.51 10.23
C SER A 10 2.28 7.75 8.94
N CYS A 11 2.58 6.46 8.95
CA CYS A 11 2.05 5.55 7.94
C CYS A 11 0.51 5.58 8.01
N ARG A 12 -0.17 5.61 6.86
CA ARG A 12 -1.65 5.57 6.80
C ARG A 12 -2.19 4.19 7.13
N CYS A 13 -1.39 3.15 6.90
CA CYS A 13 -1.71 1.76 7.12
C CYS A 13 -1.19 1.29 8.48
N ALA A 14 -2.10 1.10 9.44
CA ALA A 14 -1.78 0.44 10.70
C ALA A 14 -1.62 -1.09 10.52
N LYS A 15 -2.40 -1.68 9.61
CA LYS A 15 -2.37 -3.12 9.28
C LYS A 15 -2.50 -3.33 7.78
N THR A 16 -1.97 -4.45 7.29
CA THR A 16 -2.13 -4.89 5.90
C THR A 16 -2.81 -6.25 5.86
N THR A 17 -3.53 -6.54 4.77
CA THR A 17 -4.03 -7.89 4.49
C THR A 17 -3.18 -8.60 3.43
N LEU A 18 -3.09 -9.92 3.57
CA LEU A 18 -2.55 -10.84 2.56
C LEU A 18 -3.66 -11.40 1.66
N GLU A 19 -4.92 -11.29 2.08
CA GLU A 19 -6.07 -11.85 1.39
C GLU A 19 -6.22 -11.26 -0.01
N TYR A 20 -6.51 -12.12 -0.99
CA TYR A 20 -6.68 -11.69 -2.36
C TYR A 20 -7.97 -10.89 -2.51
N ILE A 21 -7.87 -9.73 -3.15
CA ILE A 21 -9.03 -8.89 -3.50
C ILE A 21 -9.16 -8.87 -5.02
N SER A 22 -10.36 -9.16 -5.52
CA SER A 22 -10.63 -9.12 -6.96
C SER A 22 -10.57 -7.68 -7.50
N PRO A 23 -9.84 -7.40 -8.61
CA PRO A 23 -9.79 -6.08 -9.22
C PRO A 23 -11.15 -5.47 -9.59
N LYS A 24 -12.18 -6.30 -9.79
CA LYS A 24 -13.56 -5.84 -10.04
C LYS A 24 -14.14 -5.02 -8.87
N LYS A 25 -13.61 -5.20 -7.66
CA LYS A 25 -14.04 -4.47 -6.46
C LYS A 25 -13.33 -3.12 -6.33
N TYR A 26 -12.29 -2.85 -7.11
CA TYR A 26 -11.47 -1.66 -6.96
C TYR A 26 -12.22 -0.45 -7.53
N GLU A 27 -12.21 0.62 -6.77
CA GLU A 27 -12.54 1.96 -7.22
C GLU A 27 -11.26 2.68 -7.66
N SER A 28 -10.22 2.64 -6.84
CA SER A 28 -8.90 3.18 -7.16
C SER A 28 -7.79 2.49 -6.37
N ILE A 29 -6.56 2.66 -6.82
CA ILE A 29 -5.34 2.18 -6.14
C ILE A 29 -4.46 3.39 -5.88
N GLU A 30 -4.02 3.53 -4.63
CA GLU A 30 -3.03 4.52 -4.22
C GLU A 30 -1.74 3.79 -3.81
N ILE A 31 -0.62 4.17 -4.41
CA ILE A 31 0.71 3.64 -4.07
C ILE A 31 1.50 4.78 -3.44
N ARG A 32 1.89 4.62 -2.17
CA ARG A 32 2.75 5.58 -1.47
C ARG A 32 4.14 4.96 -1.29
N PRO A 33 5.16 5.44 -2.01
CA PRO A 33 6.52 4.93 -1.85
C PRO A 33 7.09 5.29 -0.47
N VAL A 34 8.19 4.63 -0.11
CA VAL A 34 9.00 4.97 1.07
C VAL A 34 9.38 6.45 1.03
N GLY A 35 9.21 7.15 2.15
CA GLY A 35 9.53 8.56 2.28
C GLY A 35 9.83 8.98 3.72
N SER A 36 10.04 10.28 3.92
CA SER A 36 10.38 10.85 5.24
C SER A 36 9.30 10.60 6.31
N SER A 37 8.02 10.54 5.92
CA SER A 37 6.89 10.32 6.83
C SER A 37 6.56 8.84 7.07
N CYS A 38 6.96 7.92 6.19
CA CYS A 38 6.72 6.49 6.36
C CYS A 38 7.83 5.68 5.67
N ARG A 39 8.50 4.81 6.42
CA ARG A 39 9.62 3.99 5.93
C ARG A 39 9.18 2.72 5.18
N ARG A 40 7.88 2.60 4.87
CA ARG A 40 7.31 1.45 4.17
C ARG A 40 6.56 1.93 2.94
N THR A 41 6.62 1.15 1.88
CA THR A 41 5.69 1.32 0.76
C THR A 41 4.29 0.92 1.23
N GLU A 42 3.33 1.82 1.06
CA GLU A 42 1.92 1.55 1.36
C GLU A 42 1.14 1.39 0.05
N ILE A 43 0.33 0.34 -0.03
CA ILE A 43 -0.58 0.12 -1.15
C ILE A 43 -1.99 0.10 -0.58
N ILE A 44 -2.77 1.10 -0.95
CA ILE A 44 -4.12 1.33 -0.42
C ILE A 44 -5.10 1.15 -1.57
N ILE A 45 -5.97 0.15 -1.45
CA ILE A 45 -7.03 -0.11 -2.41
C ILE A 45 -8.31 0.51 -1.87
N LYS A 46 -8.87 1.48 -2.60
CA LYS A 46 -10.23 1.94 -2.35
C LYS A 46 -11.19 0.98 -3.03
N LEU A 47 -12.07 0.37 -2.26
CA LEU A 47 -13.12 -0.54 -2.72
C LEU A 47 -14.40 0.24 -2.97
N ARG A 48 -15.13 -0.12 -4.04
CA ARG A 48 -16.37 0.56 -4.44
C ARG A 48 -17.45 0.57 -3.36
N THR A 49 -17.47 -0.43 -2.48
CA THR A 49 -18.56 -0.64 -1.51
C THR A 49 -18.11 -0.75 -0.05
N SER A 50 -16.80 -0.90 0.20
CA SER A 50 -16.29 -1.40 1.49
C SER A 50 -15.11 -0.57 2.05
N GLY A 51 -14.93 0.65 1.55
CA GLY A 51 -13.93 1.59 2.06
C GLY A 51 -12.52 1.28 1.57
N LYS A 52 -11.50 1.64 2.37
CA LYS A 52 -10.09 1.49 2.01
C LYS A 52 -9.47 0.29 2.71
N VAL A 53 -8.66 -0.48 1.99
CA VAL A 53 -7.89 -1.61 2.52
C VAL A 53 -6.43 -1.45 2.15
N CYS A 54 -5.56 -1.56 3.15
CA CYS A 54 -4.12 -1.64 2.93
C CYS A 54 -3.72 -3.09 2.65
N VAL A 55 -2.91 -3.30 1.61
CA VAL A 55 -2.46 -4.64 1.20
C VAL A 55 -0.95 -4.76 1.34
N ASN A 56 -0.48 -5.98 1.63
CA ASN A 56 0.94 -6.22 1.83
C ASN A 56 1.68 -6.22 0.46
N PRO A 57 2.67 -5.33 0.23
CA PRO A 57 3.43 -5.32 -1.03
C PRO A 57 4.17 -6.63 -1.31
N GLU A 58 4.46 -7.43 -0.29
CA GLU A 58 5.14 -8.71 -0.43
C GLU A 58 4.22 -9.86 -0.88
N ALA A 59 2.90 -9.68 -0.84
CA ALA A 59 1.96 -10.71 -1.29
C ALA A 59 2.12 -10.98 -2.80
N PRO A 60 2.17 -12.25 -3.25
CA PRO A 60 2.42 -12.58 -4.66
C PRO A 60 1.43 -11.93 -5.64
N TRP A 61 0.17 -11.82 -5.27
CA TRP A 61 -0.86 -11.19 -6.11
C TRP A 61 -0.68 -9.66 -6.19
N VAL A 62 -0.21 -9.02 -5.11
CA VAL A 62 0.09 -7.59 -5.09
C VAL A 62 1.30 -7.28 -5.96
N LYS A 63 2.36 -8.10 -5.90
CA LYS A 63 3.50 -7.99 -6.84
C LYS A 63 3.05 -8.09 -8.30
N LYS A 64 2.14 -9.02 -8.62
CA LYS A 64 1.56 -9.15 -9.97
C LYS A 64 0.72 -7.92 -10.35
N LEU A 65 -0.04 -7.36 -9.41
CA LEU A 65 -0.81 -6.14 -9.63
C LEU A 65 0.11 -4.96 -9.97
N LEU A 66 1.16 -4.72 -9.17
CA LEU A 66 2.12 -3.64 -9.39
C LEU A 66 2.83 -3.76 -10.73
N LYS A 67 3.25 -4.98 -11.11
CA LYS A 67 3.87 -5.22 -12.43
C LYS A 67 2.95 -4.83 -13.58
N ARG A 68 1.65 -5.13 -13.49
CA ARG A 68 0.67 -4.73 -14.52
C ARG A 68 0.49 -3.23 -14.60
N ILE A 69 0.42 -2.55 -13.45
CA ILE A 69 0.30 -1.08 -13.40
C ILE A 69 1.54 -0.42 -14.01
N ALA A 70 2.75 -0.92 -13.70
CA ALA A 70 3.99 -0.38 -14.26
C ALA A 70 4.21 -0.67 -15.74
N SER A 71 3.42 -1.58 -16.33
CA SER A 71 3.48 -1.92 -17.77
C SER A 71 2.42 -1.18 -18.59
N THR A 72 1.67 -0.27 -17.96
CA THR A 72 0.71 0.65 -18.60
C THR A 72 1.32 2.05 -18.60
#